data_AF-A0A9D9L9N4-F1
#
_entry.id   AF-A0A9D9L9N4-F1
#
_cell.length_a   1.000
_cell.length_b   1.000
_cell.length_c   1.000
_cell.angle_alpha   90.00
_cell.angle_beta   90.00
_cell.angle_gamma   90.00
#
_symmetry.space_group_name_H-M   'P 1'
#
loop_
_entity.id
_entity.type
_entity.pdbx_description
1 polymer ?
#
loop_
_entity_poly.entity_id
_entity_poly.type
_entity_poly.pdbx_seq_one_letter_code
_entity_poly.pdbx_strand_id
1 'polypeptide(L)'
;MDDKTLAQLFDMIADDFEGCTWSKETRIEFGNTLIKMAASVSNMAVCESILNALATLADSKQPVAKGLKLDIITDDMQGFDCQCTEYLLEILSFTGDKRYSGIITECCRKFTSLDAQEYLQELKKRRELYSSTNNS
;
A
#
# COMPACT_ATOMS: atom_id res chain seq x y z
N MET A 1 -22.38 11.56 -0.97
CA MET A 1 -22.12 10.11 -0.82
C MET A 1 -21.79 9.90 0.63
N ASP A 2 -22.40 8.94 1.30
CA ASP A 2 -22.04 8.61 2.68
C ASP A 2 -20.77 7.75 2.73
N ASP A 3 -20.14 7.67 3.91
CA ASP A 3 -18.87 6.96 4.09
C ASP A 3 -18.99 5.47 3.78
N LYS A 4 -20.17 4.88 4.02
CA LYS A 4 -20.43 3.47 3.73
C LYS A 4 -20.42 3.20 2.23
N THR A 5 -21.12 4.02 1.45
CA THR A 5 -21.14 3.92 -0.01
C THR A 5 -19.75 4.17 -0.59
N LEU A 6 -19.00 5.09 0.03
CA LEU A 6 -17.63 5.41 -0.40
C LEU A 6 -16.65 4.25 -0.14
N ALA A 7 -16.73 3.60 1.02
CA ALA A 7 -15.92 2.40 1.31
C ALA A 7 -16.21 1.26 0.32
N GLN A 8 -17.50 0.97 0.07
CA GLN A 8 -17.92 -0.05 -0.90
C GLN A 8 -17.41 0.22 -2.32
N LEU A 9 -17.33 1.49 -2.73
CA LEU A 9 -16.77 1.86 -4.02
C LEU A 9 -15.28 1.48 -4.11
N PHE A 10 -14.50 1.67 -3.04
CA PHE A 10 -13.09 1.31 -3.02
C PHE A 10 -12.87 -0.19 -2.99
N ASP A 11 -13.74 -0.95 -2.31
CA ASP A 11 -13.69 -2.41 -2.35
C ASP A 11 -13.94 -2.90 -3.80
N MET A 12 -14.91 -2.32 -4.52
CA MET A 12 -15.12 -2.63 -5.94
C MET A 12 -13.91 -2.26 -6.82
N ILE A 13 -13.24 -1.14 -6.52
CA ILE A 13 -12.01 -0.74 -7.24
C ILE A 13 -10.88 -1.74 -6.99
N ALA A 14 -10.78 -2.29 -5.78
CA ALA A 14 -9.80 -3.33 -5.45
C ALA A 14 -10.00 -4.56 -6.35
N ASP A 15 -11.24 -5.04 -6.46
CA ASP A 15 -11.60 -6.17 -7.34
C ASP A 15 -11.23 -5.87 -8.81
N ASP A 16 -11.48 -4.65 -9.29
CA ASP A 16 -11.14 -4.24 -10.64
C ASP A 16 -9.63 -4.30 -10.90
N PHE A 17 -8.76 -3.99 -9.92
CA PHE A 17 -7.31 -4.03 -10.12
C PHE A 17 -6.73 -5.42 -10.40
N GLU A 18 -7.40 -6.47 -9.90
CA GLU A 18 -7.02 -7.86 -10.14
C GLU A 18 -7.17 -8.24 -11.63
N GLY A 19 -8.20 -7.69 -12.29
CA GLY A 19 -8.57 -7.99 -13.67
C GLY A 19 -8.26 -6.91 -14.70
N CYS A 20 -7.93 -5.67 -14.30
CA CYS A 20 -7.87 -4.56 -15.26
C CYS A 20 -6.66 -4.61 -16.21
N THR A 21 -6.89 -4.16 -17.44
CA THR A 21 -5.86 -4.08 -18.51
C THR A 21 -5.15 -2.72 -18.56
N TRP A 22 -5.25 -1.92 -17.50
CA TRP A 22 -4.64 -0.59 -17.44
C TRP A 22 -3.12 -0.67 -17.59
N SER A 23 -2.54 0.35 -18.23
CA SER A 23 -1.09 0.46 -18.33
C SER A 23 -0.45 0.68 -16.96
N LYS A 24 0.85 0.42 -16.88
CA LYS A 24 1.65 0.67 -15.67
C LYS A 24 1.55 2.13 -15.23
N GLU A 25 1.61 3.07 -16.17
CA GLU A 25 1.53 4.51 -15.91
C GLU A 25 0.18 4.89 -15.31
N THR A 26 -0.93 4.42 -15.89
CA THR A 26 -2.28 4.68 -15.38
C THR A 26 -2.47 4.09 -13.99
N ARG A 27 -1.98 2.86 -13.75
CA ARG A 27 -1.99 2.24 -12.42
C ARG A 27 -1.23 3.09 -11.40
N ILE A 28 -0.04 3.58 -11.75
CA ILE A 28 0.76 4.44 -10.87
C ILE A 28 0.06 5.78 -10.60
N GLU A 29 -0.52 6.41 -11.63
CA GLU A 29 -1.24 7.69 -11.49
C GLU A 29 -2.46 7.54 -10.57
N PHE A 30 -3.25 6.49 -10.78
CA PHE A 30 -4.42 6.21 -9.99
C PHE A 30 -4.06 5.83 -8.55
N GLY A 31 -3.04 4.97 -8.35
CA GLY A 31 -2.52 4.64 -7.02
C GLY A 31 -2.04 5.89 -6.27
N ASN A 32 -1.34 6.80 -6.95
CA ASN A 32 -0.95 8.08 -6.35
C ASN A 32 -2.14 9.00 -6.03
N THR A 33 -3.27 8.83 -6.69
CA THR A 33 -4.53 9.51 -6.34
C THR A 33 -5.12 8.91 -5.07
N LEU A 34 -5.20 7.58 -4.98
CA LEU A 34 -5.66 6.87 -3.79
C LEU A 34 -4.81 7.22 -2.55
N ILE A 35 -3.48 7.29 -2.68
CA ILE A 35 -2.58 7.67 -1.57
C ILE A 35 -2.93 9.05 -1.02
N LYS A 36 -3.17 10.03 -1.90
CA LYS A 36 -3.58 11.38 -1.48
C LYS A 36 -4.94 11.37 -0.78
N MET A 37 -5.87 10.54 -1.26
CA MET A 37 -7.19 10.41 -0.63
C MET A 37 -7.06 9.81 0.77
N ALA A 38 -6.33 8.72 0.92
CA ALA A 38 -6.08 8.07 2.23
C ALA A 38 -5.39 9.02 3.22
N ALA A 39 -4.44 9.85 2.77
CA ALA A 39 -3.81 10.86 3.62
C ALA A 39 -4.76 11.99 4.07
N SER A 40 -5.90 12.18 3.38
CA SER A 40 -6.84 13.28 3.64
C SER A 40 -8.16 12.85 4.30
N VAL A 41 -8.45 11.55 4.35
CA VAL A 41 -9.72 11.05 4.85
C VAL A 41 -9.67 10.86 6.36
N SER A 42 -10.66 11.39 7.07
CA SER A 42 -10.75 11.28 8.54
C SER A 42 -11.43 9.99 9.01
N ASN A 43 -12.24 9.38 8.15
CA ASN A 43 -12.95 8.13 8.47
C ASN A 43 -12.03 6.94 8.22
N MET A 44 -11.68 6.20 9.28
CA MET A 44 -10.76 5.06 9.21
C MET A 44 -11.30 3.89 8.39
N ALA A 45 -12.62 3.64 8.37
CA ALA A 45 -13.18 2.59 7.53
C ALA A 45 -13.03 2.91 6.03
N VAL A 46 -13.17 4.19 5.65
CA VAL A 46 -12.89 4.62 4.27
C VAL A 46 -11.40 4.56 3.98
N CYS A 47 -10.56 4.98 4.93
CA CYS A 47 -9.10 4.88 4.80
C CYS A 47 -8.66 3.43 4.57
N GLU A 48 -9.22 2.48 5.34
CA GLU A 48 -8.99 1.05 5.24
C GLU A 48 -9.33 0.54 3.83
N SER A 49 -10.53 0.81 3.31
CA SER A 49 -10.90 0.38 1.95
C SER A 49 -9.99 0.99 0.87
N ILE A 50 -9.55 2.24 1.02
CA ILE A 50 -8.58 2.85 0.08
C ILE A 50 -7.23 2.12 0.15
N LEU A 51 -6.74 1.83 1.37
CA LEU A 51 -5.47 1.14 1.58
C LEU A 51 -5.53 -0.31 1.11
N ASN A 52 -6.65 -1.00 1.29
CA ASN A 52 -6.90 -2.32 0.73
C ASN A 52 -6.80 -2.31 -0.81
N ALA A 53 -7.51 -1.38 -1.47
CA ALA A 53 -7.42 -1.22 -2.92
C ALA A 53 -5.99 -0.91 -3.39
N LEU A 54 -5.24 -0.10 -2.62
CA LEU A 54 -3.83 0.18 -2.88
C LEU A 54 -2.93 -1.05 -2.70
N ALA A 55 -3.18 -1.89 -1.70
CA ALA A 55 -2.45 -3.13 -1.46
C ALA A 55 -2.66 -4.11 -2.63
N THR A 56 -3.91 -4.30 -3.07
CA THR A 56 -4.23 -5.11 -4.26
C THR A 56 -3.53 -4.59 -5.52
N LEU A 57 -3.53 -3.26 -5.71
CA LEU A 57 -2.81 -2.64 -6.81
C LEU A 57 -1.29 -2.90 -6.73
N ALA A 58 -0.71 -2.75 -5.53
CA ALA A 58 0.71 -2.88 -5.28
C ALA A 58 1.23 -4.33 -5.40
N ASP A 59 0.41 -5.32 -5.03
CA ASP A 59 0.72 -6.75 -5.19
C ASP A 59 0.44 -7.29 -6.60
N SER A 60 -0.10 -6.46 -7.49
CA SER A 60 -0.40 -6.91 -8.85
C SER A 60 0.84 -7.44 -9.59
N LYS A 61 0.62 -8.30 -10.59
CA LYS A 61 1.69 -8.91 -11.41
C LYS A 61 2.63 -7.89 -12.08
N GLN A 62 2.21 -6.64 -12.19
CA GLN A 62 3.03 -5.54 -12.69
C GLN A 62 3.68 -4.79 -11.52
N PRO A 63 5.00 -4.55 -11.53
CA PRO A 63 5.68 -3.87 -10.44
C PRO A 63 5.40 -2.36 -10.44
N VAL A 64 4.24 -1.98 -9.93
CA VAL A 64 3.77 -0.59 -9.83
C VAL A 64 4.14 0.07 -8.50
N ALA A 65 4.34 -0.72 -7.44
CA ALA A 65 4.64 -0.24 -6.09
C ALA A 65 5.83 0.74 -6.03
N LYS A 66 6.87 0.53 -6.86
CA LYS A 66 8.03 1.46 -6.96
C LYS A 66 7.69 2.86 -7.45
N GLY A 67 6.56 3.04 -8.16
CA GLY A 67 6.10 4.32 -8.67
C GLY A 67 5.19 5.08 -7.70
N LEU A 68 4.85 4.48 -6.56
CA LEU A 68 3.93 5.05 -5.58
C LEU A 68 4.66 6.05 -4.66
N LYS A 69 4.02 7.19 -4.41
CA LYS A 69 4.54 8.30 -3.59
C LYS A 69 4.11 8.16 -2.14
N LEU A 70 4.57 7.08 -1.50
CA LEU A 70 4.13 6.68 -0.16
C LEU A 70 4.62 7.60 0.97
N ASP A 71 5.66 8.39 0.72
CA ASP A 71 6.16 9.38 1.70
C ASP A 71 5.02 10.28 2.23
N ILE A 72 4.03 10.60 1.39
CA ILE A 72 2.85 11.42 1.73
C ILE A 72 2.02 10.82 2.87
N ILE A 73 1.88 9.50 2.92
CA ILE A 73 1.00 8.82 3.89
C ILE A 73 1.78 8.28 5.09
N THR A 74 3.07 8.04 4.95
CA THR A 74 3.92 7.57 6.05
C THR A 74 4.21 8.66 7.08
N ASP A 75 4.18 9.94 6.69
CA ASP A 75 4.43 11.05 7.60
C ASP A 75 3.32 11.22 8.66
N ASP A 76 2.08 10.85 8.32
CA ASP A 76 0.88 11.04 9.17
C ASP A 76 0.29 9.71 9.72
N MET A 77 0.99 8.59 9.56
CA MET A 77 0.48 7.24 9.89
C MET A 77 0.23 7.00 11.39
N GLN A 78 0.60 7.92 12.30
CA GLN A 78 0.37 7.75 13.74
C GLN A 78 -1.12 7.61 14.09
N GLY A 79 -2.00 8.23 13.29
CA GLY A 79 -3.45 8.17 13.46
C GLY A 79 -4.10 6.85 13.01
N PHE A 80 -3.36 5.97 12.33
CA PHE A 80 -3.92 4.72 11.81
C PHE A 80 -4.18 3.71 12.93
N ASP A 81 -5.28 2.99 12.77
CA ASP A 81 -5.56 1.76 13.53
C ASP A 81 -4.75 0.57 12.99
N CYS A 82 -4.95 -0.60 13.59
CA CYS A 82 -4.19 -1.79 13.24
C CYS A 82 -4.41 -2.22 11.79
N GLN A 83 -5.64 -2.11 11.27
CA GLN A 83 -6.00 -2.61 9.95
C GLN A 83 -5.46 -1.69 8.84
N CYS A 84 -5.60 -0.37 9.02
CA CYS A 84 -4.96 0.60 8.12
C CYS A 84 -3.43 0.45 8.15
N THR A 85 -2.86 0.18 9.33
CA THR A 85 -1.41 -0.04 9.46
C THR A 85 -0.97 -1.30 8.72
N GLU A 86 -1.70 -2.41 8.87
CA GLU A 86 -1.43 -3.67 8.16
C GLU A 86 -1.34 -3.47 6.65
N TYR A 87 -2.36 -2.87 6.03
CA TYR A 87 -2.33 -2.59 4.59
C TYR A 87 -1.20 -1.65 4.18
N LEU A 88 -0.91 -0.61 4.97
CA LEU A 88 0.24 0.27 4.69
C LEU A 88 1.55 -0.53 4.71
N LEU A 89 1.74 -1.44 5.67
CA LEU A 89 2.93 -2.29 5.75
C LEU A 89 3.06 -3.23 4.55
N GLU A 90 1.96 -3.81 4.07
CA GLU A 90 1.95 -4.60 2.83
C GLU A 90 2.43 -3.77 1.64
N ILE A 91 1.85 -2.58 1.45
CA ILE A 91 2.20 -1.67 0.34
C ILE A 91 3.69 -1.29 0.41
N LEU A 92 4.18 -0.92 1.59
CA LEU A 92 5.60 -0.57 1.80
C LEU A 92 6.51 -1.76 1.45
N SER A 93 6.12 -2.96 1.85
CA SER A 93 6.85 -4.20 1.56
C SER A 93 6.93 -4.48 0.06
N PHE A 94 5.86 -4.23 -0.70
CA PHE A 94 5.85 -4.43 -2.15
C PHE A 94 6.77 -3.48 -2.92
N THR A 95 7.18 -2.36 -2.34
CA THR A 95 8.09 -1.41 -3.02
C THR A 95 9.52 -1.94 -3.21
N GLY A 96 9.98 -2.85 -2.34
CA GLY A 96 11.38 -3.24 -2.25
C GLY A 96 12.33 -2.11 -1.84
N ASP A 97 11.82 -0.97 -1.35
CA ASP A 97 12.63 0.16 -0.90
C ASP A 97 13.06 0.02 0.56
N LYS A 98 14.36 -0.21 0.78
CA LYS A 98 14.94 -0.37 2.12
C LYS A 98 14.71 0.82 3.05
N ARG A 99 14.40 2.01 2.54
CA ARG A 99 14.11 3.21 3.35
C ARG A 99 12.94 2.97 4.31
N TYR A 100 11.99 2.12 3.96
CA TYR A 100 10.81 1.84 4.77
C TYR A 100 11.02 0.77 5.87
N SER A 101 12.18 0.12 5.94
CA SER A 101 12.44 -0.91 6.96
C SER A 101 12.33 -0.40 8.42
N GLY A 102 12.75 0.84 8.65
CA GLY A 102 12.61 1.50 9.96
C GLY A 102 11.15 1.71 10.33
N ILE A 103 10.37 2.22 9.37
CA ILE A 103 8.92 2.46 9.51
C ILE A 103 8.19 1.15 9.81
N ILE A 104 8.47 0.08 9.05
CA ILE A 104 7.87 -1.24 9.28
C ILE A 104 8.12 -1.72 10.71
N THR A 105 9.38 -1.65 11.16
CA THR A 105 9.75 -2.10 12.51
C THR A 105 9.05 -1.27 13.60
N GLU A 106 8.94 0.04 13.41
CA GLU A 106 8.29 0.93 14.36
C GLU A 106 6.78 0.67 14.47
N CYS A 107 6.09 0.51 13.34
CA CYS A 107 4.66 0.21 13.30
C CYS A 107 4.32 -1.13 13.96
N CYS A 108 5.08 -2.20 13.70
CA CYS A 108 4.84 -3.50 14.35
C CYS A 108 5.10 -3.48 15.86
N ARG A 109 5.92 -2.55 16.38
CA ARG A 109 6.05 -2.35 17.84
C ARG A 109 4.78 -1.74 18.45
N LYS A 110 4.06 -0.91 17.70
CA LYS A 110 2.79 -0.31 18.14
C LYS A 110 1.66 -1.36 18.21
N PHE A 111 1.66 -2.32 17.28
CA PHE A 111 0.63 -3.36 17.18
C PHE A 111 1.24 -4.75 17.28
N THR A 112 1.17 -5.36 18.46
CA THR A 112 1.81 -6.66 18.76
C THR A 112 1.27 -7.84 17.95
N SER A 113 0.14 -7.67 17.26
CA SER A 113 -0.43 -8.66 16.34
C SER A 113 0.30 -8.70 14.99
N LEU A 114 1.07 -7.67 14.64
CA LEU A 114 1.76 -7.57 13.36
C LEU A 114 3.20 -8.09 13.47
N ASP A 115 3.59 -9.03 12.61
CA ASP A 115 4.96 -9.54 12.57
C ASP A 115 5.83 -8.75 11.58
N ALA A 116 6.72 -7.92 12.11
CA ALA A 116 7.69 -7.18 11.31
C ALA A 116 8.52 -8.08 10.38
N GLN A 117 8.78 -9.32 10.79
CA GLN A 117 9.61 -10.24 10.01
C GLN A 117 8.96 -10.57 8.66
N GLU A 118 7.64 -10.75 8.60
CA GLU A 118 6.93 -11.07 7.36
C GLU A 118 7.07 -9.94 6.33
N TYR A 119 6.78 -8.71 6.75
CA TYR A 119 6.90 -7.52 5.91
C TYR A 119 8.35 -7.26 5.46
N LEU A 120 9.32 -7.38 6.37
CA LEU A 120 10.74 -7.18 6.04
C LEU A 120 11.28 -8.25 5.09
N GLN A 121 10.80 -9.49 5.18
CA GLN A 121 11.15 -10.56 4.26
C GLN A 121 10.58 -10.29 2.85
N GLU A 122 9.32 -9.89 2.75
CA GLU A 122 8.71 -9.54 1.46
C GLU A 122 9.39 -8.31 0.84
N LEU A 123 9.71 -7.28 1.64
CA LEU A 123 10.50 -6.12 1.20
C LEU A 123 11.84 -6.54 0.59
N LYS A 124 12.56 -7.45 1.26
CA LYS A 124 13.83 -7.97 0.77
C LYS A 124 13.66 -8.74 -0.54
N LYS A 125 12.67 -9.64 -0.61
CA LYS A 125 12.36 -10.44 -1.81
C LYS A 125 12.05 -9.55 -3.02
N ARG A 126 11.21 -8.51 -2.84
CA ARG A 126 10.88 -7.56 -3.91
C ARG A 126 12.11 -6.78 -4.38
N ARG A 127 12.97 -6.36 -3.44
CA ARG A 127 14.22 -5.68 -3.76
C ARG A 127 15.16 -6.52 -4.62
N GLU A 128 15.31 -7.80 -4.30
CA GLU A 128 16.14 -8.75 -5.05
C GLU A 128 15.56 -9.02 -6.45
N LEU A 129 14.23 -9.19 -6.54
CA LEU A 129 13.53 -9.35 -7.81
C LEU A 129 13.81 -8.17 -8.75
N TYR A 130 13.63 -6.93 -8.26
CA TYR A 130 13.83 -5.73 -9.06
C TYR A 130 15.29 -5.45 -9.41
N SER A 131 16.23 -5.94 -8.62
CA SER A 131 17.66 -5.85 -8.93
C SER A 131 18.06 -6.81 -10.05
N SER A 132 17.36 -7.94 -10.16
CA SER A 132 17.60 -8.95 -11.18
C SER A 132 17.03 -8.53 -12.55
N THR A 133 15.87 -7.87 -12.56
CA THR A 133 15.22 -7.40 -13.81
C THR A 133 15.94 -6.23 -14.48
N ASN A 134 16.71 -5.42 -13.74
CA ASN A 134 17.48 -4.30 -14.29
C ASN A 134 18.85 -4.70 -14.86
N ASN A 135 19.27 -5.96 -14.66
CA ASN A 135 20.55 -6.50 -15.12
C ASN A 135 20.38 -7.52 -16.27
N SER A 136 19.17 -7.65 -16.83
CA SER A 136 18.83 -8.50 -17.99
C SER A 136 18.39 -7.63 -19.16
#